data_AF-A0AA85K3Z5-F1
#
_entry.id   AF-A0AA85K3Z5-F1
#
_cell.length_a   1.000
_cell.length_b   1.000
_cell.length_c   1.000
_cell.angle_alpha   90.00
_cell.angle_beta   90.00
_cell.angle_gamma   90.00
#
_symmetry.space_group_name_H-M   'P 1'
#
loop_
_entity.id
_entity.type
_entity.pdbx_description
1 polymer ?
#
loop_
_entity_poly.entity_id
_entity_poly.type
_entity_poly.pdbx_seq_one_letter_code
_entity_poly.pdbx_strand_id
1 'polypeptide(L)'
;MSTDVSRRRLSSQEMAIIQPFIERNTDVHEIMDLAYEKFGKALLYNDIKNMRAKINKRKSYQNKWCSRIEIGCLEELLHRLRQTGPVKVLQDNAGFVSKIIFARNDMIDVYHKFPEVVGIDCTYKTNKMG
;
A
#
# COMPACT_ATOMS: atom_id res chain seq x y z
N MET A 1 -16.93 23.27 -22.01
CA MET A 1 -16.15 22.03 -21.86
C MET A 1 -16.83 21.15 -20.83
N SER A 2 -17.24 19.93 -21.21
CA SER A 2 -18.02 19.04 -20.33
C SER A 2 -17.19 18.58 -19.13
N THR A 3 -17.67 18.84 -17.91
CA THR A 3 -17.00 18.53 -16.64
C THR A 3 -17.35 17.13 -16.13
N ASP A 4 -17.48 16.16 -17.03
CA ASP A 4 -17.78 14.77 -16.66
C ASP A 4 -16.53 14.13 -16.01
N VAL A 5 -16.48 14.20 -14.68
CA VAL A 5 -15.37 13.69 -13.84
C VAL A 5 -15.17 12.18 -14.04
N SER A 6 -16.20 11.44 -14.47
CA SER A 6 -16.12 9.99 -14.70
C SER A 6 -15.18 9.62 -15.85
N ARG A 7 -15.08 10.49 -16.87
CA ARG A 7 -14.19 10.33 -18.04
C ARG A 7 -12.74 10.64 -17.73
N ARG A 8 -12.43 11.18 -16.55
CA ARG A 8 -11.07 11.51 -16.10
C ARG A 8 -10.52 10.52 -15.08
N ARG A 9 -11.37 9.65 -14.54
CA ARG A 9 -10.94 8.59 -13.60
C ARG A 9 -10.47 7.37 -14.38
N LEU A 10 -9.23 6.99 -14.10
CA LEU A 10 -8.67 5.70 -14.48
C LEU A 10 -9.08 4.63 -13.47
N SER A 11 -9.45 3.46 -13.96
CA SER A 11 -9.59 2.25 -13.16
C SER A 11 -8.20 1.74 -12.70
N SER A 12 -8.17 0.80 -11.76
CA SER A 12 -6.92 0.18 -11.32
C SER A 12 -6.17 -0.52 -12.46
N GLN A 13 -6.90 -1.12 -13.40
CA GLN A 13 -6.33 -1.82 -14.56
C GLN A 13 -5.76 -0.83 -15.57
N GLU A 14 -6.50 0.24 -15.88
CA GLU A 14 -6.05 1.31 -16.77
C GLU A 14 -4.82 2.03 -16.19
N MET A 15 -4.84 2.30 -14.88
CA MET A 15 -3.71 2.92 -14.18
C MET A 15 -2.46 2.03 -14.23
N ALA A 16 -2.58 0.70 -14.14
CA ALA A 16 -1.44 -0.20 -14.24
C ALA A 16 -0.73 -0.11 -15.61
N ILE A 17 -1.49 0.19 -16.68
CA ILE A 17 -0.94 0.37 -18.04
C ILE A 17 -0.28 1.75 -18.18
N ILE A 18 -0.86 2.79 -17.58
CA ILE A 18 -0.33 4.16 -17.69
C ILE A 18 0.85 4.42 -16.74
N GLN A 19 0.88 3.75 -15.58
CA GLN A 19 1.87 3.97 -14.52
C GLN A 19 3.34 3.91 -15.00
N PRO A 20 3.77 2.95 -15.85
CA PRO A 20 5.14 2.92 -16.37
C PRO A 20 5.55 4.20 -17.13
N PHE A 21 4.63 4.82 -17.87
CA PHE A 21 4.89 6.07 -18.60
C PHE A 21 5.03 7.26 -17.64
N ILE A 22 4.20 7.28 -16.59
CA ILE A 22 4.31 8.28 -15.53
C ILE A 22 5.65 8.15 -14.79
N GLU A 23 6.09 6.92 -14.52
CA GLU A 23 7.35 6.64 -13.82
C GLU A 23 8.60 6.94 -14.64
N ARG A 24 8.53 6.76 -15.97
CA ARG A 24 9.59 7.13 -16.92
C ARG A 24 9.62 8.62 -17.23
N ASN A 25 8.73 9.41 -16.62
CA ASN A 25 8.60 10.84 -16.86
C ASN A 25 8.34 11.18 -18.33
N THR A 26 7.64 10.28 -19.05
CA THR A 26 7.17 10.47 -20.43
C THR A 26 6.39 11.78 -20.56
N ASP A 27 6.44 12.42 -21.73
CA ASP A 27 5.77 13.70 -21.95
C ASP A 27 4.28 13.67 -21.54
N VAL A 28 3.78 14.79 -21.03
CA VAL A 28 2.42 14.87 -20.49
C VAL A 28 1.38 14.70 -21.60
N HIS A 29 1.65 15.24 -22.80
CA HIS A 29 0.74 15.10 -23.94
C HIS A 29 0.70 13.66 -24.43
N GLU A 30 1.83 12.97 -24.51
CA GLU A 30 1.87 11.55 -24.86
C GLU A 30 1.04 10.67 -23.90
N ILE A 31 1.07 10.98 -22.60
CA ILE A 31 0.24 10.27 -21.61
C ILE A 31 -1.25 10.60 -21.78
N MET A 32 -1.59 11.85 -22.12
CA MET A 32 -2.97 12.25 -22.41
C MET A 32 -3.50 11.54 -23.65
N ASP A 33 -2.71 11.50 -24.72
CA ASP A 33 -3.06 10.87 -25.98
C ASP A 33 -3.23 9.36 -25.78
N LEU A 34 -2.29 8.70 -25.10
CA LEU A 34 -2.39 7.28 -24.75
C LEU A 34 -3.67 6.96 -23.96
N ALA A 35 -4.03 7.79 -22.98
CA ALA A 35 -5.22 7.59 -22.16
C ALA A 35 -6.50 7.78 -22.98
N TYR A 36 -6.50 8.73 -23.91
CA TYR A 36 -7.62 8.98 -24.79
C TYR A 36 -7.79 7.87 -25.83
N GLU A 37 -6.71 7.49 -26.50
CA GLU A 37 -6.73 6.46 -27.56
C GLU A 37 -7.08 5.08 -27.02
N LYS A 38 -6.51 4.66 -25.88
CA LYS A 38 -6.76 3.32 -25.33
C LYS A 38 -8.04 3.20 -24.53
N PHE A 39 -8.44 4.25 -23.81
CA PHE A 39 -9.49 4.15 -22.80
C PHE A 39 -10.61 5.19 -22.99
N GLY A 40 -10.51 6.09 -23.98
CA GLY A 40 -11.45 7.18 -24.17
C GLY A 40 -11.42 8.20 -23.02
N LYS A 41 -10.31 8.28 -22.27
CA LYS A 41 -10.20 9.10 -21.06
C LYS A 41 -9.52 10.42 -21.37
N ALA A 42 -10.21 11.53 -21.08
CA ALA A 42 -9.71 12.88 -21.31
C ALA A 42 -8.98 13.40 -20.06
N LEU A 43 -7.78 12.90 -19.80
CA LEU A 43 -6.96 13.35 -18.68
C LEU A 43 -6.53 14.81 -18.86
N LEU A 44 -6.38 15.53 -17.75
CA LEU A 44 -5.80 16.87 -17.75
C LEU A 44 -4.34 16.85 -17.31
N TYR A 45 -3.59 17.89 -17.68
CA TYR A 45 -2.23 18.12 -17.20
C TYR A 45 -2.10 17.96 -15.67
N ASN A 46 -3.05 18.55 -14.93
CA ASN A 46 -3.07 18.47 -13.46
C ASN A 46 -3.29 17.04 -12.93
N ASP A 47 -4.04 16.21 -13.66
CA ASP A 47 -4.27 14.81 -13.26
C ASP A 47 -2.94 14.05 -13.32
N ILE A 48 -2.16 14.22 -14.38
CA ILE A 48 -0.84 13.58 -14.56
C ILE A 48 0.17 14.12 -13.54
N LYS A 49 0.21 15.44 -13.30
CA LYS A 49 1.06 16.04 -12.26
C LYS A 49 0.76 15.46 -10.87
N ASN A 50 -0.53 15.29 -10.55
CA ASN A 50 -0.96 14.68 -9.29
C ASN A 50 -0.57 13.20 -9.19
N MET A 51 -0.67 12.45 -10.29
CA MET A 51 -0.22 11.05 -10.34
C MET A 51 1.29 10.95 -10.11
N ARG A 52 2.11 11.78 -10.78
CA ARG A 52 3.55 11.85 -10.54
C ARG A 52 3.88 12.15 -9.07
N ALA A 53 3.21 13.14 -8.49
CA ALA A 53 3.39 13.49 -7.08
C ALA A 53 3.04 12.32 -6.13
N LYS A 54 1.96 11.57 -6.40
CA LYS A 54 1.59 10.39 -5.60
C LYS A 54 2.61 9.27 -5.71
N ILE A 55 3.09 8.98 -6.91
CA ILE A 55 4.12 7.95 -7.16
C ILE A 55 5.43 8.34 -6.47
N ASN A 56 5.86 9.59 -6.59
CA ASN A 56 7.08 10.08 -5.93
C ASN A 56 6.97 10.05 -4.41
N LYS A 57 5.78 10.37 -3.85
CA LYS A 57 5.53 10.19 -2.41
C LYS A 57 5.66 8.72 -2.01
N ARG A 58 5.07 7.79 -2.76
CA ARG A 58 5.20 6.34 -2.49
C ARG A 58 6.67 5.90 -2.53
N LYS A 59 7.42 6.31 -3.55
CA LYS A 59 8.87 6.05 -3.65
C LYS A 59 9.64 6.67 -2.48
N SER A 60 9.28 7.87 -2.03
CA SER A 60 9.92 8.51 -0.87
C SER A 60 9.61 7.77 0.44
N TYR A 61 8.38 7.33 0.67
CA TYR A 61 8.07 6.49 1.83
C TYR A 61 8.81 5.15 1.73
N GLN A 62 8.74 4.47 0.58
CA GLN A 62 9.43 3.19 0.38
C GLN A 62 10.94 3.33 0.55
N ASN A 63 11.57 4.36 -0.01
CA ASN A 63 13.00 4.64 0.16
C ASN A 63 13.35 5.08 1.58
N LYS A 64 12.48 5.80 2.30
CA LYS A 64 12.69 6.20 3.70
C LYS A 64 12.58 5.02 4.67
N TRP A 65 11.75 4.03 4.35
CA TRP A 65 11.64 2.78 5.09
C TRP A 65 12.77 1.80 4.70
N CYS A 66 13.10 1.69 3.41
CA CYS A 66 14.20 0.85 2.91
C CYS A 66 15.59 1.38 3.31
N SER A 67 15.81 2.70 3.38
CA SER A 67 17.09 3.27 3.85
C SER A 67 17.31 3.11 5.36
N ARG A 68 16.28 2.72 6.11
CA ARG A 68 16.38 2.40 7.55
C ARG A 68 16.41 0.90 7.83
N ILE A 69 16.12 0.07 6.84
CA ILE A 69 16.05 -1.38 6.96
C ILE A 69 17.00 -1.94 5.91
N GLU A 70 18.31 -1.86 6.20
CA GLU A 70 19.31 -2.64 5.48
C GLU A 70 18.97 -4.13 5.60
N ILE A 71 19.32 -4.90 4.57
CA ILE A 71 19.19 -6.37 4.55
C ILE A 71 19.99 -6.92 5.75
N GLY A 72 19.27 -7.35 6.79
CA GLY A 72 19.78 -7.63 8.14
C GLY A 72 18.83 -7.11 9.24
N CYS A 73 18.05 -6.09 8.92
CA CYS A 73 17.22 -5.36 9.86
C CYS A 73 15.91 -6.08 10.25
N LEU A 74 15.36 -6.98 9.42
CA LEU A 74 14.16 -7.73 9.83
C LEU A 74 14.47 -8.70 10.98
N GLU A 75 15.52 -9.50 10.87
CA GLU A 75 15.91 -10.41 11.95
C GLU A 75 16.39 -9.65 13.19
N GLU A 76 17.13 -8.55 13.01
CA GLU A 76 17.52 -7.70 14.15
C GLU A 76 16.32 -7.01 14.81
N LEU A 77 15.36 -6.52 14.02
CA LEU A 77 14.10 -5.98 14.51
C LEU A 77 13.31 -7.06 15.26
N LEU A 78 13.13 -8.25 14.67
CA LEU A 78 12.45 -9.36 15.32
C LEU A 78 13.15 -9.79 16.61
N HIS A 79 14.48 -9.78 16.64
CA HIS A 79 15.25 -10.04 17.84
C HIS A 79 14.97 -8.98 18.92
N ARG A 80 15.05 -7.69 18.60
CA ARG A 80 14.74 -6.60 19.54
C ARG A 80 13.29 -6.66 20.03
N LEU A 81 12.34 -6.95 19.15
CA LEU A 81 10.92 -7.05 19.51
C LEU A 81 10.69 -8.25 20.45
N ARG A 82 11.34 -9.39 20.21
CA ARG A 82 11.30 -10.55 21.12
C ARG A 82 11.90 -10.26 22.50
N GLN A 83 12.85 -9.32 22.60
CA GLN A 83 13.36 -8.86 23.90
C GLN A 83 12.32 -8.06 24.69
N THR A 84 11.34 -7.43 24.03
CA THR A 84 10.29 -6.62 24.68
C THR A 84 9.06 -7.42 25.10
N GLY A 85 8.89 -8.64 24.60
CA GLY A 85 7.78 -9.52 24.96
C GLY A 85 7.48 -10.60 23.91
N PRO A 86 6.39 -11.36 24.08
CA PRO A 86 6.00 -12.42 23.15
C PRO A 86 5.61 -11.83 21.78
N VAL A 87 6.32 -12.28 20.74
CA VAL A 87 6.11 -11.84 19.35
C VAL A 87 5.93 -13.06 18.46
N LYS A 88 4.81 -13.13 17.75
CA LYS A 88 4.55 -14.16 16.74
C LYS A 88 4.67 -13.55 15.35
N VAL A 89 5.49 -14.18 14.50
CA VAL A 89 5.72 -13.75 13.12
C VAL A 89 5.03 -14.76 12.20
N LEU A 90 4.20 -14.28 11.30
CA LEU A 90 3.57 -15.09 10.27
C LEU A 90 4.23 -14.77 8.94
N GLN A 91 4.55 -15.82 8.18
CA GLN A 91 5.07 -15.73 6.83
C GLN A 91 3.98 -16.13 5.83
N ASP A 92 4.05 -15.60 4.61
CA ASP A 92 3.22 -16.05 3.50
C ASP A 92 3.79 -17.32 2.84
N ASN A 93 3.09 -17.83 1.83
CA ASN A 93 3.48 -19.03 1.09
C ASN A 93 4.81 -18.86 0.30
N ALA A 94 5.28 -17.64 0.13
CA ALA A 94 6.55 -17.32 -0.51
C ALA A 94 7.68 -17.08 0.51
N GLY A 95 7.40 -17.29 1.81
CA GLY A 95 8.36 -17.16 2.90
C GLY A 95 8.59 -15.72 3.37
N PHE A 96 7.86 -14.74 2.85
CA PHE A 96 7.97 -13.35 3.29
C PHE A 96 7.15 -13.11 4.56
N VAL A 97 7.68 -12.30 5.48
CA VAL A 97 6.94 -11.91 6.69
C VAL A 97 5.71 -11.10 6.29
N SER A 98 4.53 -11.67 6.55
CA SER A 98 3.24 -11.07 6.22
C SER A 98 2.63 -10.33 7.42
N LYS A 99 2.85 -10.82 8.65
CA LYS A 99 2.31 -10.21 9.89
C LYS A 99 3.27 -10.40 11.08
N ILE A 100 3.32 -9.41 11.96
CA ILE A 100 4.00 -9.47 13.27
C ILE A 100 2.95 -9.16 14.34
N ILE A 101 2.76 -10.07 15.29
CA ILE A 101 1.71 -10.00 16.32
C ILE A 101 2.36 -9.85 17.69
N PHE A 102 1.98 -8.80 18.40
CA PHE A 102 2.36 -8.52 19.79
C PHE A 102 1.20 -8.89 20.70
N ALA A 103 1.19 -10.13 21.18
CA ALA A 103 0.17 -10.56 22.13
C ALA A 103 0.84 -11.43 23.18
N ARG A 104 0.77 -10.97 24.43
CA ARG A 104 1.09 -11.80 25.59
C ARG A 104 0.00 -12.86 25.77
N ASN A 105 0.34 -14.01 26.34
CA ASN A 105 -0.62 -15.12 26.51
C ASN A 105 -1.86 -14.69 27.33
N ASP A 106 -1.69 -13.84 28.33
CA ASP A 106 -2.79 -13.25 29.11
C ASP A 106 -3.73 -12.37 28.27
N MET A 107 -3.21 -11.63 27.29
CA MET A 107 -4.02 -10.86 26.34
C MET A 107 -4.81 -11.76 25.39
N ILE A 108 -4.20 -12.88 24.95
CA ILE A 108 -4.88 -13.89 24.13
C ILE A 108 -6.04 -14.53 24.91
N ASP A 109 -5.81 -14.87 26.18
CA ASP A 109 -6.83 -15.43 27.06
C ASP A 109 -7.98 -14.43 27.31
N VAL A 110 -7.66 -13.15 27.47
CA VAL A 110 -8.66 -12.07 27.57
C VAL A 110 -9.44 -11.91 26.26
N TYR A 111 -8.79 -12.01 25.09
CA TYR A 111 -9.48 -11.96 23.79
C TYR A 111 -10.40 -13.16 23.56
N HIS A 112 -10.00 -14.35 24.01
CA HIS A 112 -10.88 -15.52 23.99
C HIS A 112 -12.06 -15.38 24.95
N LYS A 113 -11.86 -14.71 26.08
CA LYS A 113 -12.90 -14.49 27.10
C LYS A 113 -13.88 -13.37 26.75
N PHE A 114 -13.43 -12.34 26.01
CA PHE A 114 -14.21 -11.16 25.63
C PHE A 114 -13.98 -10.79 24.15
N PRO A 115 -14.44 -11.62 23.19
CA PRO A 115 -14.21 -11.41 21.75
C PRO A 115 -14.84 -10.12 21.21
N GLU A 116 -15.87 -9.59 21.86
CA GLU A 116 -16.53 -8.32 21.54
C GLU A 116 -15.64 -7.08 21.73
N VAL A 117 -14.58 -7.20 22.53
CA VAL A 117 -13.66 -6.10 22.85
C VAL A 117 -12.54 -5.98 21.79
N VAL A 118 -12.39 -6.97 20.90
CA VAL A 118 -11.38 -7.03 19.82
C VAL A 118 -11.76 -6.16 18.61
N GLY A 119 -12.35 -4.99 18.88
CA GLY A 119 -12.85 -4.05 17.89
C GLY A 119 -12.31 -2.63 18.03
N ILE A 120 -11.32 -2.40 18.90
CA ILE A 120 -10.91 -1.03 19.27
C ILE A 120 -9.62 -0.56 18.56
N ASP A 121 -8.89 -1.44 17.86
CA ASP A 121 -7.71 -1.03 17.06
C ASP A 121 -7.86 -1.33 15.55
N CYS A 122 -7.23 -0.49 14.75
CA CYS A 122 -7.71 0.06 13.49
C CYS A 122 -7.56 -0.85 12.25
N THR A 123 -8.02 -2.11 12.25
CA THR A 123 -7.97 -2.95 11.02
C THR A 123 -9.16 -3.90 10.82
N TYR A 124 -10.30 -3.63 11.45
CA TYR A 124 -11.50 -4.46 11.30
C TYR A 124 -12.08 -4.52 9.86
N LYS A 125 -11.65 -3.65 8.94
CA LYS A 125 -12.11 -3.68 7.53
C LYS A 125 -11.43 -4.75 6.66
N THR A 126 -10.35 -5.40 7.09
CA THR A 126 -9.58 -6.31 6.22
C THR A 126 -9.99 -7.79 6.32
N ASN A 127 -10.92 -8.16 7.22
CA ASN A 127 -11.35 -9.56 7.41
C ASN A 127 -12.85 -9.80 7.10
N LYS A 128 -13.50 -8.92 6.31
CA LYS A 128 -14.88 -9.15 5.85
C LYS A 128 -15.01 -9.68 4.43
N MET A 129 -13.91 -9.94 3.74
CA MET A 129 -13.92 -10.70 2.48
C MET A 129 -12.81 -11.73 2.50
N GLY A 130 -13.22 -12.98 2.75
CA GLY A 130 -12.40 -14.17 2.85
C GLY A 130 -13.01 -15.10 3.88
#